data_AF-A0A4Q5ZAC9-F1
#
_entry.id   AF-A0A4Q5ZAC9-F1
#
_cell.length_a   1.000
_cell.length_b   1.000
_cell.length_c   1.000
_cell.angle_alpha   90.00
_cell.angle_beta   90.00
_cell.angle_gamma   90.00
#
_symmetry.space_group_name_H-M   'P 1'
#
loop_
_entity.id
_entity.type
_entity.pdbx_description
1 polymer ?
#
loop_
_entity_poly.entity_id
_entity_poly.type
_entity_poly.pdbx_seq_one_letter_code
_entity_poly.pdbx_strand_id
1 'polypeptide(L)' 'MEYADLLIENHGKVAVIRLNRPKAMNALNDNMMNELGQALHAFDADPGVNVIILTGSDKAFAAGADIAAMANYTYSVDTY' A
#
# COMPACT_ATOMS: atom_id res chain seq x y z
N MET A 1 -4.20 14.17 0.60
CA MET A 1 -5.10 13.10 0.15
C MET A 1 -5.42 12.25 1.37
N GLU A 2 -6.68 11.87 1.53
CA GLU A 2 -7.11 10.98 2.62
C GLU A 2 -7.18 9.56 2.04
N TYR A 3 -6.47 8.63 2.67
CA TYR A 3 -6.39 7.23 2.28
C TYR A 3 -7.06 6.39 3.38
N ALA A 4 -7.77 5.34 3.00
CA ALA A 4 -8.46 4.47 3.96
C ALA A 4 -7.50 3.43 4.56
N ASP A 5 -6.59 2.89 3.76
CA ASP A 5 -5.72 1.78 4.13
C ASP A 5 -4.25 2.19 4.32
N LEU A 6 -3.92 3.48 4.17
CA LEU A 6 -2.58 4.05 4.33
C LEU A 6 -2.55 5.21 5.32
N LEU A 7 -1.42 5.37 6.02
CA LEU A 7 -1.06 6.59 6.73
C LEU A 7 0.17 7.21 6.06
N ILE A 8 0.16 8.53 5.94
CA ILE A 8 1.22 9.30 5.29
C ILE A 8 1.84 10.25 6.32
N GLU A 9 3.17 10.21 6.44
CA GLU A 9 3.93 11.16 7.23
C GLU A 9 5.01 11.82 6.35
N ASN A 10 5.17 13.14 6.45
CA ASN A 10 6.18 13.88 5.70
C ASN A 10 7.26 14.41 6.65
N HIS A 11 8.50 14.03 6.39
CA HIS A 11 9.68 14.37 7.19
C HIS A 11 10.71 15.08 6.31
N GLY A 12 10.48 16.38 6.07
CA GLY A 12 11.30 17.16 5.14
C GLY A 12 11.19 16.62 3.72
N LYS A 13 12.30 16.08 3.17
CA LYS A 13 12.34 15.46 1.82
C LYS A 13 12.07 13.96 1.82
N VAL A 14 11.64 13.40 2.95
CA VAL A 14 11.34 11.98 3.10
C VAL A 14 9.83 11.82 3.30
N ALA A 15 9.18 11.10 2.39
CA ALA A 15 7.80 10.67 2.55
C ALA A 15 7.77 9.27 3.16
N VAL A 16 6.95 9.05 4.19
CA VAL A 16 6.76 7.75 4.83
C VAL A 16 5.33 7.29 4.58
N ILE A 17 5.18 6.15 3.90
CA ILE A 17 3.93 5.44 3.69
C ILE A 17 3.88 4.28 4.67
N ARG A 18 2.87 4.27 5.54
CA ARG A 18 2.61 3.18 6.47
C ARG A 18 1.33 2.44 6.08
N LEU A 19 1.45 1.13 5.87
CA LEU A 19 0.29 0.26 5.66
C LEU A 19 -0.56 0.21 6.94
N ASN A 20 -1.86 0.45 6.82
CA ASN A 20 -2.77 0.70 7.93
C ASN A 20 -4.02 -0.19 7.91
N ARG A 21 -3.81 -1.50 7.81
CA ARG A 21 -4.86 -2.52 8.05
C ARG A 21 -4.46 -3.43 9.23
N PRO A 22 -4.30 -2.88 10.45
CA PRO A 22 -3.72 -3.62 11.57
C PRO A 22 -4.53 -4.87 11.96
N LYS A 23 -5.86 -4.83 11.81
CA LYS A 23 -6.74 -5.99 12.06
C LYS A 23 -6.49 -7.16 11.10
N ALA A 24 -6.02 -6.86 9.89
CA ALA A 24 -5.68 -7.84 8.87
C ALA A 24 -4.15 -8.07 8.77
N MET A 25 -3.37 -7.59 9.75
CA MET A 25 -1.89 -7.62 9.72
C MET A 25 -1.31 -7.07 8.40
N ASN A 26 -1.94 -6.03 7.88
CA ASN A 26 -1.59 -5.40 6.60
C ASN A 26 -1.61 -6.38 5.41
N ALA A 27 -2.50 -7.37 5.42
CA ALA A 27 -2.76 -8.17 4.23
C ALA A 27 -3.20 -7.27 3.07
N LEU A 28 -2.66 -7.51 1.88
CA LEU A 28 -2.89 -6.68 0.70
C LEU A 28 -4.26 -6.97 0.07
N ASN A 29 -5.01 -5.91 -0.23
CA ASN A 29 -6.25 -5.94 -1.00
C ASN A 29 -6.18 -4.91 -2.14
N ASP A 30 -7.16 -4.93 -3.05
CA ASP A 30 -7.19 -4.02 -4.19
C ASP A 30 -7.21 -2.54 -3.79
N ASN A 31 -7.92 -2.19 -2.72
CA ASN A 31 -7.99 -0.80 -2.25
C ASN A 31 -6.62 -0.29 -1.83
N MET A 32 -5.92 -1.00 -0.93
CA MET A 32 -4.57 -0.66 -0.50
C MET A 32 -3.60 -0.58 -1.67
N MET A 33 -3.68 -1.50 -2.64
CA MET A 33 -2.81 -1.47 -3.82
C MET A 33 -3.06 -0.25 -4.72
N ASN A 34 -4.32 0.13 -4.90
CA ASN A 34 -4.69 1.34 -5.64
C ASN A 34 -4.21 2.61 -4.92
N GLU A 35 -4.42 2.69 -3.60
CA GLU A 35 -3.94 3.81 -2.78
C GLU A 35 -2.42 3.91 -2.79
N LEU A 36 -1.71 2.78 -2.71
CA LEU A 36 -0.24 2.74 -2.82
C LEU A 36 0.23 3.26 -4.17
N GLY A 37 -0.38 2.80 -5.27
CA GLY A 37 -0.05 3.30 -6.61
C GLY A 37 -0.23 4.81 -6.72
N GLN A 38 -1.36 5.34 -6.22
CA GLN A 38 -1.63 6.78 -6.21
C GLN A 38 -0.59 7.55 -5.39
N ALA A 39 -0.29 7.11 -4.17
CA ALA A 39 0.66 7.77 -3.29
C ALA A 39 2.08 7.75 -3.87
N LEU A 40 2.53 6.59 -4.37
CA LEU A 40 3.85 6.43 -4.96
C LEU A 40 4.03 7.30 -6.20
N HIS A 41 3.04 7.34 -7.11
CA HIS A 41 3.11 8.21 -8.29
C HIS A 41 3.11 9.70 -7.91
N ALA A 42 2.33 10.09 -6.91
CA ALA A 42 2.30 11.47 -6.45
C ALA A 42 3.65 11.90 -5.87
N PHE A 43 4.30 11.05 -5.06
CA PHE A 43 5.61 11.35 -4.49
C PHE A 43 6.76 11.29 -5.49
N ASP A 44 6.71 10.37 -6.45
CA ASP A 44 7.69 10.31 -7.55
C ASP A 44 7.67 11.59 -8.40
N ALA A 45 6.49 12.18 -8.60
CA ALA A 45 6.32 13.43 -9.34
C ALA A 45 6.65 14.70 -8.52
N ASP A 46 6.85 14.59 -7.21
CA ASP A 46 7.09 15.73 -6.33
C ASP A 46 8.60 16.02 -6.19
N PRO A 47 9.12 17.13 -6.73
CA PRO A 47 10.54 17.48 -6.60
C PRO A 47 10.96 17.81 -5.15
N GLY A 48 10.02 17.94 -4.23
CA GLY A 48 10.25 18.06 -2.80
C GLY A 48 10.57 16.74 -2.09
N VAL A 49 10.24 15.59 -2.72
CA VAL A 49 10.48 14.25 -2.17
C VAL A 49 11.72 13.63 -2.80
N ASN A 50 12.69 13.27 -1.98
CA ASN A 50 13.92 12.59 -2.42
C ASN A 50 13.93 11.10 -2.05
N VAL A 51 13.17 10.71 -1.02
CA VAL A 51 13.15 9.36 -0.48
C VAL A 51 11.72 9.00 -0.10
N ILE A 52 11.29 7.81 -0.50
CA ILE A 52 10.03 7.21 -0.06
C ILE A 52 10.36 6.00 0.82
N ILE A 53 9.85 6.00 2.04
CA ILE A 53 9.90 4.84 2.93
C ILE A 53 8.53 4.18 2.91
N LEU A 54 8.49 2.91 2.51
CA LEU A 54 7.31 2.06 2.68
C LEU A 54 7.53 1.15 3.89
N THR A 55 6.58 1.14 4.82
CA THR A 55 6.65 0.31 6.03
C THR A 55 5.27 -0.16 6.48
N GLY A 56 5.22 -1.06 7.46
CA GLY A 56 3.97 -1.51 8.09
C GLY A 56 3.89 -1.14 9.57
N SER A 57 3.28 -2.04 10.33
CA SER A 57 3.11 -1.92 11.78
C SER A 57 4.23 -2.64 12.53
N ASP A 58 4.29 -2.45 13.86
CA ASP A 58 5.23 -3.16 14.74
C ASP A 58 5.12 -4.69 14.63
N LYS A 59 3.90 -5.19 14.38
CA LYS A 59 3.64 -6.64 14.30
C LYS A 59 3.96 -7.23 12.94
N ALA A 60 3.73 -6.47 11.87
CA ALA A 60 3.90 -6.94 10.50
C ALA A 60 4.09 -5.78 9.54
N PHE A 61 5.00 -5.97 8.58
CA PHE A 61 5.03 -5.16 7.36
C PHE A 61 3.72 -5.36 6.58
N ALA A 62 3.56 -6.55 6.00
CA ALA A 62 2.35 -7.05 5.34
C ALA A 62 2.33 -8.59 5.45
N ALA A 63 1.27 -9.17 5.98
CA ALA A 63 1.17 -10.63 6.22
C ALA A 63 0.77 -11.46 4.99
N GLY A 64 0.93 -10.93 3.78
CA GLY A 64 0.55 -11.58 2.52
C GLY A 64 -0.65 -10.91 1.85
N ALA A 65 -1.43 -11.69 1.09
CA ALA A 65 -2.64 -11.22 0.41
C ALA A 65 -3.90 -11.51 1.23
N ASP A 66 -4.93 -10.68 1.08
CA ASP A 66 -6.20 -10.82 1.76
C ASP A 66 -7.05 -11.93 1.12
N ILE A 67 -7.05 -13.11 1.74
CA ILE A 67 -7.77 -14.30 1.24
C ILE A 67 -9.28 -14.02 1.08
N ALA A 68 -9.87 -13.17 1.92
CA ALA A 68 -11.29 -12.83 1.79
C ALA A 68 -11.55 -11.98 0.53
N ALA A 69 -10.63 -11.04 0.21
CA ALA A 69 -10.70 -10.27 -1.03
C ALA A 69 -10.47 -11.17 -2.26
N MET A 70 -9.58 -12.17 -2.15
CA MET A 70 -9.26 -13.10 -3.22
C MET A 70 -10.34 -14.16 -3.47
N ALA A 71 -11.37 -14.29 -2.63
CA ALA A 71 -12.35 -15.37 -2.69
C ALA A 71 -13.06 -15.50 -4.05
N ASN A 72 -13.15 -14.39 -4.79
CA ASN A 72 -13.81 -14.32 -6.11
C ASN A 72 -12.82 -14.25 -7.28
N TYR A 73 -11.50 -14.33 -7.02
CA TYR A 73 -10.51 -14.34 -8.09
C TYR A 73 -10.51 -15.70 -8.78
N THR A 74 -10.59 -15.67 -10.10
CA THR A 74 -10.35 -16.84 -10.95
C THR A 74 -8.96 -16.72 -11.57
N TYR A 75 -8.40 -17.86 -11.96
CA TYR A 75 -7.18 -17.85 -12.75
C TYR A 75 -7.45 -17.17 -14.10
N SER A 76 -6.48 -16.41 -14.59
CA SER A 76 -6.47 -16.02 -15.99
C SER A 76 -6.52 -17.29 -16.82
N VAL A 77 -7.45 -17.37 -17.78
CA VAL A 77 -7.42 -18.44 -18.77
C VAL A 77 -6.11 -18.24 -19.55
N ASP A 78 -5.18 -19.18 -19.44
CA ASP A 78 -3.96 -19.16 -20.23
C ASP A 78 -4.36 -19.24 -21.70
N THR A 79 -4.42 -18.08 -22.35
CA THR A 79 -4.59 -17.98 -23.80
C THR A 79 -3.23 -18.35 -24.42
N TYR A 80 -3.04 -19.64 -24.69
CA TYR A 80 -2.03 -20.13 -25.63
C TYR A 80 -2.46 -19.85 -27.07
#